data_AF-A0A534ZSH0-F1
#
_entry.id   AF-A0A534ZSH0-F1
#
_cell.length_a   1.000
_cell.length_b   1.000
_cell.length_c   1.000
_cell.angle_alpha   90.00
_cell.angle_beta   90.00
_cell.angle_gamma   90.00
#
_symmetry.space_group_name_H-M   'P 1'
#
loop_
_entity.id
_entity.type
_entity.pdbx_description
1 polymer ?
#
loop_
_entity_poly.entity_id
_entity_poly.type
_entity_poly.pdbx_seq_one_letter_code
_entity_poly.pdbx_strand_id
1 'polypeptide(L)'
;MGARERAGDGVHVQRHPPESDAGVSRRGAVRARHGRARGGAEARDEPRRLRGGRRTRRHAGDGRVRRRDRGDHATEVPARVILDLHLHSELSDDSRAPVEAYLKVLQRKRAERPLDGIVLTEHRQFDPARDYRALEDRYGFLILNAAEVETDYGHVLVYGVNPDILARFDFSDVRLSAQALVTDVARLGGIALPCHPGRATVGLCDHYQRKPPLEGVVAVEALNGGSKKGEEARVEELVQRLGYKAYGGSDSHLVSFVGVCATEFDAPIRSMDDLVAQLRDGRYRPVDFRAR
;
A
#
# COMPACT_ATOMS: atom_id res chain seq x y z
N MET A 1 -6.74 -69.10 -31.47
CA MET A 1 -6.32 -69.23 -30.06
C MET A 1 -6.89 -67.99 -29.36
N GLY A 2 -7.98 -67.96 -28.59
CA GLY A 2 -8.43 -68.86 -27.51
C GLY A 2 -7.50 -68.68 -26.30
N ALA A 3 -7.88 -68.36 -25.07
CA ALA A 3 -9.11 -67.95 -24.38
C ALA A 3 -8.71 -67.62 -22.91
N ARG A 4 -9.63 -67.02 -22.12
CA ARG A 4 -9.76 -67.03 -20.63
C ARG A 4 -8.86 -66.03 -19.84
N GLU A 5 -9.33 -65.10 -18.98
CA GLU A 5 -10.39 -64.99 -17.94
C GLU A 5 -9.92 -65.33 -16.50
N ARG A 6 -10.32 -64.47 -15.53
CA ARG A 6 -10.41 -64.57 -14.04
C ARG A 6 -9.20 -64.06 -13.22
N ALA A 7 -9.29 -63.12 -12.26
CA ALA A 7 -10.21 -62.81 -11.12
C ALA A 7 -9.71 -63.38 -9.75
N GLY A 8 -9.85 -62.57 -8.68
CA GLY A 8 -9.64 -62.90 -7.26
C GLY A 8 -9.05 -61.69 -6.51
N ASP A 9 -9.86 -60.85 -5.85
CA ASP A 9 -10.27 -60.91 -4.42
C ASP A 9 -9.06 -60.69 -3.47
N GLY A 10 -9.05 -59.85 -2.42
CA GLY A 10 -10.08 -59.19 -1.66
C GLY A 10 -9.62 -59.12 -0.19
N VAL A 11 -9.60 -57.91 0.37
CA VAL A 11 -9.89 -57.52 1.78
C VAL A 11 -9.10 -58.18 2.94
N HIS A 12 -8.44 -57.36 3.77
CA HIS A 12 -8.81 -57.25 5.20
C HIS A 12 -8.23 -56.01 5.90
N VAL A 13 -9.17 -55.21 6.44
CA VAL A 13 -9.01 -54.11 7.40
C VAL A 13 -9.27 -54.66 8.81
N GLN A 14 -8.48 -54.24 9.80
CA GLN A 14 -8.82 -54.12 11.23
C GLN A 14 -7.74 -53.21 11.86
N ARG A 15 -7.97 -51.94 12.25
CA ARG A 15 -8.76 -51.33 13.35
C ARG A 15 -8.23 -51.55 14.78
N HIS A 16 -7.87 -50.39 15.37
CA HIS A 16 -7.96 -49.92 16.77
C HIS A 16 -6.69 -49.81 17.66
N PRO A 17 -6.66 -48.80 18.58
CA PRO A 17 -5.47 -48.14 19.12
C PRO A 17 -5.23 -48.47 20.62
N PRO A 18 -4.23 -47.84 21.25
CA PRO A 18 -4.39 -47.29 22.61
C PRO A 18 -3.79 -45.87 22.72
N GLU A 19 -4.51 -44.89 23.26
CA GLU A 19 -4.66 -44.50 24.67
C GLU A 19 -3.60 -43.51 25.20
N SER A 20 -4.14 -42.64 26.04
CA SER A 20 -3.65 -41.43 26.67
C SER A 20 -2.49 -41.61 27.65
N ASP A 21 -1.66 -40.58 27.78
CA ASP A 21 -1.09 -40.27 29.09
C ASP A 21 -1.02 -38.76 29.36
N ALA A 22 -1.32 -38.41 30.60
CA ALA A 22 -1.46 -37.07 31.14
C ALA A 22 -0.10 -36.54 31.62
N GLY A 23 0.19 -35.28 31.34
CA GLY A 23 1.40 -34.59 31.80
C GLY A 23 1.13 -33.14 32.15
N VAL A 24 0.73 -32.90 33.40
CA VAL A 24 0.63 -31.59 34.04
C VAL A 24 2.02 -30.95 34.19
N SER A 25 2.22 -29.71 33.74
CA SER A 25 3.16 -28.80 34.42
C SER A 25 2.88 -27.31 34.20
N ARG A 26 2.39 -26.70 35.28
CA ARG A 26 2.80 -25.42 35.91
C ARG A 26 2.63 -24.09 35.16
N ARG A 27 1.62 -23.38 35.69
CA ARG A 27 1.40 -21.93 35.67
C ARG A 27 2.66 -21.12 36.03
N GLY A 28 2.96 -20.10 35.23
CA GLY A 28 3.81 -18.96 35.61
C GLY A 28 3.01 -17.66 35.45
N ALA A 29 2.37 -17.22 36.53
CA ALA A 29 1.69 -15.93 36.59
C ALA A 29 2.71 -14.82 36.88
N VAL A 30 2.94 -13.92 35.94
CA VAL A 30 3.74 -12.71 36.18
C VAL A 30 2.83 -11.64 36.77
N ARG A 31 3.09 -11.30 38.03
CA ARG A 31 2.43 -10.22 38.78
C ARG A 31 2.92 -8.87 38.27
N ALA A 32 2.03 -8.06 37.70
CA ALA A 32 2.26 -6.63 37.52
C ALA A 32 2.03 -5.92 38.86
N ARG A 33 3.07 -5.26 39.38
CA ARG A 33 3.00 -4.40 40.57
C ARG A 33 2.56 -2.99 40.14
N HIS A 34 1.43 -2.54 40.65
CA HIS A 34 1.03 -1.13 40.62
C HIS A 34 1.94 -0.29 41.51
N GLY A 35 2.77 0.55 40.89
CA GLY A 35 3.47 1.65 41.55
C GLY A 35 2.69 2.95 41.35
N ARG A 36 2.16 3.50 42.44
CA ARG A 36 1.64 4.87 42.53
C ARG A 36 2.80 5.86 42.39
N ALA A 37 2.61 6.91 41.60
CA ALA A 37 3.30 8.18 41.78
C ALA A 37 2.28 9.32 41.70
N ARG A 38 2.20 10.08 42.80
CA ARG A 38 1.45 11.32 42.96
C ARG A 38 2.33 12.50 42.52
N GLY A 39 1.69 13.58 42.06
CA GLY A 39 2.20 14.94 42.24
C GLY A 39 2.55 15.69 40.96
N GLY A 40 1.55 16.36 40.38
CA GLY A 40 1.76 17.46 39.43
C GLY A 40 1.03 18.69 39.98
N ALA A 41 1.81 19.64 40.51
CA ALA A 41 1.32 20.90 41.05
C ALA A 41 1.02 21.90 39.92
N GLU A 42 0.05 22.75 40.22
CA GLU A 42 -0.60 23.76 39.40
C GLU A 42 0.36 24.76 38.74
N ALA A 43 0.27 24.91 37.43
CA ALA A 43 0.81 26.06 36.70
C ALA A 43 -0.28 27.12 36.60
N ARG A 44 -0.04 28.30 37.21
CA ARG A 44 -0.89 29.48 37.09
C ARG A 44 -0.57 30.21 35.80
N ASP A 45 -1.61 30.45 35.02
CA ASP A 45 -1.61 31.20 33.77
C ASP A 45 -2.21 32.59 34.03
N GLU A 46 -1.48 33.67 33.74
CA GLU A 46 -2.02 35.03 33.64
C GLU A 46 -1.39 35.73 32.42
N PRO A 47 -2.18 36.14 31.40
CA PRO A 47 -1.72 37.11 30.42
C PRO A 47 -2.28 38.50 30.72
N ARG A 48 -1.38 39.46 30.98
CA ARG A 48 -1.70 40.89 31.04
C ARG A 48 -1.92 41.47 29.64
N ARG A 49 -2.98 42.27 29.56
CA ARG A 49 -3.53 42.96 28.40
C ARG A 49 -2.69 44.17 27.91
N LEU A 50 -2.69 44.32 26.59
CA LEU A 50 -2.94 45.53 25.78
C LEU A 50 -2.18 46.86 26.05
N ARG A 51 -1.54 47.36 24.99
CA ARG A 51 -1.52 48.77 24.50
C ARG A 51 -1.01 48.69 23.04
N GLY A 52 -1.63 49.23 21.99
CA GLY A 52 -2.43 50.45 21.88
C GLY A 52 -1.53 51.60 21.41
N GLY A 53 -1.36 51.78 20.09
CA GLY A 53 -0.56 52.86 19.52
C GLY A 53 -0.81 53.08 18.02
N ARG A 54 -1.39 54.23 17.69
CA ARG A 54 -1.93 54.66 16.39
C ARG A 54 -0.90 55.44 15.56
N ARG A 55 -1.06 55.33 14.22
CA ARG A 55 -0.81 56.33 13.15
C ARG A 55 0.67 56.68 12.90
N THR A 56 1.13 56.78 11.65
CA THR A 56 0.89 57.94 10.75
C THR A 56 0.86 57.58 9.26
N ARG A 57 -0.07 58.22 8.53
CA ARG A 57 -0.07 58.35 7.06
C ARG A 57 1.03 59.34 6.62
N ARG A 58 1.69 59.07 5.50
CA ARG A 58 2.36 60.07 4.66
C ARG A 58 2.08 59.79 3.17
N HIS A 59 1.81 60.88 2.45
CA HIS A 59 1.59 60.97 1.01
C HIS A 59 2.89 61.00 0.21
N ALA A 60 2.77 60.63 -1.07
CA ALA A 60 3.55 60.96 -2.28
C ALA A 60 3.96 59.65 -2.99
N GLY A 61 3.88 59.49 -4.31
CA GLY A 61 3.75 60.43 -5.41
C GLY A 61 3.59 59.65 -6.73
N ASP A 62 3.28 60.39 -7.77
CA ASP A 62 3.00 59.97 -9.14
C ASP A 62 4.20 59.28 -9.83
N GLY A 63 3.93 58.25 -10.63
CA GLY A 63 4.96 57.42 -11.27
C GLY A 63 4.38 56.47 -12.32
N ARG A 64 4.28 56.98 -13.56
CA ARG A 64 4.04 56.28 -14.84
C ARG A 64 4.34 54.76 -14.82
N VAL A 65 3.30 53.94 -14.95
CA VAL A 65 3.44 52.53 -15.35
C VAL A 65 3.46 52.45 -16.88
N ARG A 66 4.65 52.18 -17.43
CA ARG A 66 4.81 51.73 -18.82
C ARG A 66 4.12 50.38 -18.96
N ARG A 67 3.24 50.24 -19.95
CA ARG A 67 2.81 48.94 -20.50
C ARG A 67 4.05 48.10 -20.75
N ARG A 68 4.15 46.95 -20.07
CA ARG A 68 5.02 45.86 -20.47
C ARG A 68 4.14 44.67 -20.84
N ASP A 69 4.60 44.06 -21.92
CA ASP A 69 4.00 42.99 -22.67
C ASP A 69 3.49 41.83 -21.85
N ARG A 70 2.51 41.17 -22.47
CA ARG A 70 1.87 39.91 -22.10
C ARG A 70 2.94 38.90 -21.71
N GLY A 71 2.99 38.61 -20.41
CA GLY A 71 3.84 37.56 -19.85
C GLY A 71 3.39 36.19 -20.34
N ASP A 72 4.41 35.39 -20.67
CA ASP A 72 4.36 33.98 -20.99
C ASP A 72 3.36 33.22 -20.12
N HIS A 73 2.43 32.52 -20.77
CA HIS A 73 1.84 31.33 -20.19
C HIS A 73 2.90 30.23 -20.22
N ALA A 74 3.89 30.33 -19.33
CA ALA A 74 4.57 29.13 -18.85
C ALA A 74 3.48 28.33 -18.12
N THR A 75 2.88 27.37 -18.83
CA THR A 75 2.10 26.31 -18.22
C THR A 75 2.96 25.73 -17.09
N GLU A 76 2.62 26.06 -15.84
CA GLU A 76 3.20 25.36 -14.69
C GLU A 76 2.99 23.87 -14.95
N VAL A 77 4.08 23.17 -15.24
CA VAL A 77 4.05 21.72 -15.32
C VAL A 77 3.58 21.26 -13.94
N PRO A 78 2.47 20.52 -13.82
CA PRO A 78 2.04 20.02 -12.53
C PRO A 78 3.21 19.30 -11.86
N ALA A 79 3.40 19.56 -10.56
CA ALA A 79 4.45 18.91 -9.81
C ALA A 79 4.26 17.38 -9.93
N ARG A 80 5.21 16.72 -10.59
CA ARG A 80 5.27 15.25 -10.66
C ARG A 80 5.46 14.72 -9.24
N VAL A 81 4.77 13.64 -8.90
CA VAL A 81 4.87 12.98 -7.59
C VAL A 81 5.28 11.54 -7.81
N ILE A 82 6.28 11.07 -7.05
CA ILE A 82 6.76 9.69 -7.10
C ILE A 82 6.44 8.99 -5.79
N LEU A 83 5.59 7.96 -5.83
CA LEU A 83 5.17 7.18 -4.66
C LEU A 83 5.56 5.72 -4.81
N ASP A 84 6.08 5.13 -3.74
CA ASP A 84 6.12 3.66 -3.62
C ASP A 84 4.72 3.18 -3.22
N LEU A 85 4.04 2.46 -4.13
CA LEU A 85 2.64 2.07 -3.93
C LEU A 85 2.46 0.75 -3.20
N HIS A 86 3.53 0.03 -2.90
CA HIS A 86 3.45 -1.32 -2.34
C HIS A 86 4.64 -1.58 -1.41
N LEU A 87 4.40 -1.61 -0.11
CA LEU A 87 5.38 -1.95 0.91
C LEU A 87 4.70 -2.31 2.24
N HIS A 88 5.43 -3.06 3.07
CA HIS A 88 4.92 -3.66 4.30
C HIS A 88 5.76 -3.22 5.49
N SER A 89 5.11 -2.70 6.54
CA SER A 89 5.80 -2.20 7.73
C SER A 89 5.90 -3.25 8.83
N GLU A 90 6.32 -2.86 10.03
CA GLU A 90 6.31 -3.72 11.22
C GLU A 90 4.91 -4.21 11.62
N LEU A 91 3.86 -3.73 10.95
CA LEU A 91 2.48 -4.13 11.18
C LEU A 91 2.03 -5.29 10.29
N SER A 92 2.69 -5.57 9.17
CA SER A 92 2.42 -6.77 8.37
C SER A 92 2.93 -8.03 9.08
N ASP A 93 2.30 -9.18 8.79
CA ASP A 93 2.64 -10.47 9.39
C ASP A 93 4.05 -10.96 9.03
N ASP A 94 4.63 -10.47 7.93
CA ASP A 94 5.87 -10.94 7.33
C ASP A 94 6.93 -9.84 7.14
N SER A 95 6.68 -8.63 7.65
CA SER A 95 7.66 -7.55 7.70
C SER A 95 7.97 -7.17 9.14
N ARG A 96 9.20 -6.69 9.34
CA ARG A 96 9.67 -6.15 10.63
C ARG A 96 10.29 -4.78 10.46
N ALA A 97 10.04 -4.13 9.32
CA ALA A 97 10.67 -2.90 8.92
C ALA A 97 9.93 -1.70 9.53
N PRO A 98 10.53 -0.95 10.47
CA PRO A 98 9.87 0.20 11.06
C PRO A 98 9.59 1.27 10.01
N VAL A 99 8.40 1.87 10.00
CA VAL A 99 8.07 2.97 9.06
C VAL A 99 9.14 4.08 9.12
N GLU A 100 9.56 4.49 10.31
CA GLU A 100 10.61 5.53 10.47
C GLU A 100 11.96 5.09 9.83
N ALA A 101 12.27 3.79 9.84
CA ALA A 101 13.49 3.29 9.23
C ALA A 101 13.44 3.37 7.69
N TYR A 102 12.26 3.14 7.09
CA TYR A 102 12.04 3.40 5.66
C TYR A 102 12.31 4.86 5.30
N LEU A 103 11.72 5.79 6.06
CA LEU A 103 11.89 7.23 5.82
C LEU A 103 13.35 7.67 5.95
N LYS A 104 14.09 7.15 6.92
CA LYS A 104 15.54 7.39 7.06
C LYS A 104 16.33 6.91 5.84
N VAL A 105 16.00 5.73 5.30
CA VAL A 105 16.66 5.21 4.09
C VAL A 105 16.29 6.03 2.86
N LEU A 106 15.02 6.38 2.67
CA LEU A 106 14.58 7.23 1.55
C LEU A 106 15.24 8.61 1.62
N GLN A 107 15.30 9.22 2.80
CA GLN A 107 16.00 10.50 2.99
C GLN A 107 17.49 10.39 2.62
N ARG A 108 18.16 9.33 3.09
CA ARG A 108 19.59 9.08 2.79
C ARG A 108 19.83 8.80 1.30
N LYS A 109 18.90 8.12 0.63
CA LYS A 109 19.00 7.69 -0.77
C LYS A 109 18.25 8.59 -1.74
N ARG A 110 17.85 9.80 -1.34
CA ARG A 110 17.00 10.69 -2.16
C ARG A 110 17.54 10.97 -3.56
N ALA A 111 18.86 11.00 -3.73
CA ALA A 111 19.50 11.16 -5.04
C ALA A 111 19.36 9.93 -5.96
N GLU A 112 19.28 8.73 -5.39
CA GLU A 112 19.08 7.47 -6.12
C GLU A 112 17.59 7.12 -6.29
N ARG A 113 16.78 7.51 -5.31
CA ARG A 113 15.36 7.16 -5.15
C ARG A 113 14.60 8.43 -4.75
N PRO A 114 14.27 9.32 -5.71
CA PRO A 114 13.66 10.62 -5.44
C PRO A 114 12.15 10.51 -5.16
N LEU A 115 11.78 9.68 -4.18
CA LEU A 115 10.38 9.50 -3.80
C LEU A 115 9.89 10.69 -2.99
N ASP A 116 8.60 11.00 -3.16
CA ASP A 116 7.86 11.99 -2.40
C ASP A 116 7.02 11.36 -1.29
N GLY A 117 6.78 10.05 -1.36
CA GLY A 117 6.00 9.34 -0.37
C GLY A 117 5.94 7.82 -0.56
N ILE A 118 5.22 7.19 0.36
CA ILE A 118 5.02 5.75 0.45
C ILE A 118 3.55 5.43 0.75
N VAL A 119 3.08 4.27 0.29
CA VAL A 119 1.76 3.73 0.63
C VAL A 119 1.93 2.39 1.33
N LEU A 120 1.65 2.35 2.63
CA LEU A 120 1.70 1.13 3.43
C LEU A 120 0.52 0.23 3.06
N THR A 121 0.80 -0.99 2.62
CA THR A 121 -0.20 -1.94 2.07
C THR A 121 -0.20 -3.24 2.86
N GLU A 122 -0.33 -3.17 4.18
CA GLU A 122 -0.16 -4.35 5.04
C GLU A 122 -1.07 -5.51 4.65
N HIS A 123 -0.58 -6.74 4.83
CA HIS A 123 -1.37 -7.94 4.58
C HIS A 123 -2.58 -8.05 5.49
N ARG A 124 -3.73 -8.38 4.88
CA ARG A 124 -4.94 -8.89 5.53
C ARG A 124 -5.56 -7.99 6.60
N GLN A 125 -5.16 -6.72 6.67
CA GLN A 125 -5.64 -5.81 7.69
C GLN A 125 -5.67 -4.37 7.19
N PHE A 126 -6.49 -3.56 7.86
CA PHE A 126 -6.49 -2.12 7.70
C PHE A 126 -6.96 -1.50 9.01
N ASP A 127 -6.27 -0.45 9.47
CA ASP A 127 -6.68 0.31 10.64
C ASP A 127 -6.89 1.79 10.25
N PRO A 128 -8.15 2.28 10.24
CA PRO A 128 -8.47 3.65 9.87
C PRO A 128 -7.99 4.68 10.90
N ALA A 129 -7.61 4.26 12.10
CA ALA A 129 -7.10 5.16 13.14
C ALA A 129 -5.60 5.45 13.01
N ARG A 130 -4.90 4.80 12.06
CA ARG A 130 -3.47 5.02 11.84
C ARG A 130 -3.19 6.45 11.41
N ASP A 131 -2.29 7.08 12.15
CA ASP A 131 -1.86 8.46 11.94
C ASP A 131 -0.34 8.54 11.85
N TYR A 132 0.16 8.95 10.69
CA TYR A 132 1.58 9.11 10.43
C TYR A 132 2.02 10.57 10.32
N ARG A 133 1.15 11.55 10.61
CA ARG A 133 1.46 12.99 10.46
C ARG A 133 2.74 13.42 11.16
N ALA A 134 3.01 12.90 12.35
CA ALA A 134 4.23 13.20 13.07
C ALA A 134 5.51 12.74 12.34
N LEU A 135 5.44 11.63 11.58
CA LEU A 135 6.53 11.17 10.72
C LEU A 135 6.57 11.99 9.41
N GLU A 136 5.43 12.31 8.82
CA GLU A 136 5.34 13.17 7.63
C GLU A 136 6.00 14.53 7.90
N ASP A 137 5.63 15.20 8.99
CA ASP A 137 6.18 16.51 9.42
C ASP A 137 7.70 16.43 9.65
N ARG A 138 8.18 15.31 10.20
CA ARG A 138 9.60 15.13 10.54
C ARG A 138 10.48 14.85 9.33
N TYR A 139 9.98 14.08 8.36
CA TYR A 139 10.79 13.60 7.24
C TYR A 139 10.45 14.23 5.90
N GLY A 140 9.31 14.92 5.78
CA GLY A 140 8.86 15.56 4.54
C GLY A 140 8.48 14.57 3.45
N PHE A 141 7.84 13.45 3.83
CA PHE A 141 7.26 12.46 2.91
C PHE A 141 5.76 12.35 3.15
N LEU A 142 5.00 12.10 2.08
CA LEU A 142 3.60 11.68 2.18
C LEU A 142 3.53 10.20 2.61
N ILE A 143 2.71 9.88 3.60
CA ILE A 143 2.51 8.52 4.08
C ILE A 143 1.03 8.19 4.01
N LEU A 144 0.67 7.29 3.11
CA LEU A 144 -0.70 6.83 2.92
C LEU A 144 -0.87 5.38 3.38
N ASN A 145 -2.10 4.99 3.69
CA ASN A 145 -2.46 3.65 4.13
C ASN A 145 -3.44 2.99 3.18
N ALA A 146 -3.16 1.75 2.81
CA ALA A 146 -3.96 0.86 1.99
C ALA A 146 -3.86 -0.56 2.56
N ALA A 147 -4.38 -1.56 1.86
CA ALA A 147 -4.29 -2.96 2.28
C ALA A 147 -3.91 -3.86 1.11
N GLU A 148 -3.14 -4.91 1.37
CA GLU A 148 -3.00 -6.04 0.46
C GLU A 148 -3.90 -7.19 0.94
N VAL A 149 -4.87 -7.57 0.12
CA VAL A 149 -5.82 -8.64 0.44
C VAL A 149 -5.59 -9.86 -0.44
N GLU A 150 -5.88 -11.04 0.10
CA GLU A 150 -5.78 -12.28 -0.64
C GLU A 150 -7.14 -12.65 -1.25
N THR A 151 -7.11 -13.00 -2.53
CA THR A 151 -8.31 -13.34 -3.29
C THR A 151 -8.14 -14.67 -4.02
N ASP A 152 -9.23 -15.17 -4.58
CA ASP A 152 -9.18 -16.36 -5.41
C ASP A 152 -8.43 -16.17 -6.75
N TYR A 153 -7.95 -14.96 -7.06
CA TYR A 153 -7.08 -14.63 -8.21
C TYR A 153 -5.68 -14.14 -7.81
N GLY A 154 -5.30 -14.33 -6.55
CA GLY A 154 -4.03 -13.83 -6.03
C GLY A 154 -4.19 -12.60 -5.17
N HIS A 155 -3.11 -11.86 -4.99
CA HIS A 155 -3.13 -10.67 -4.15
C HIS A 155 -3.60 -9.43 -4.91
N VAL A 156 -4.32 -8.57 -4.19
CA VAL A 156 -4.89 -7.34 -4.72
C VAL A 156 -4.66 -6.22 -3.71
N LEU A 157 -4.11 -5.09 -4.17
CA LEU A 157 -3.98 -3.87 -3.39
C LEU A 157 -5.30 -3.10 -3.41
N VAL A 158 -5.78 -2.69 -2.24
CA VAL A 158 -7.01 -1.93 -2.05
C VAL A 158 -6.66 -0.55 -1.51
N TYR A 159 -6.80 0.46 -2.37
CA TYR A 159 -6.63 1.87 -2.02
C TYR A 159 -7.99 2.53 -1.80
N GLY A 160 -8.04 3.55 -0.94
CA GLY A 160 -9.29 4.24 -0.58
C GLY A 160 -10.19 3.43 0.35
N VAL A 161 -9.60 2.60 1.22
CA VAL A 161 -10.34 1.80 2.20
C VAL A 161 -11.14 2.72 3.13
N ASN A 162 -12.43 2.47 3.24
CA ASN A 162 -13.38 3.27 4.01
C ASN A 162 -14.36 2.35 4.79
N PRO A 163 -15.21 2.89 5.68
CA PRO A 163 -16.12 2.07 6.49
C PRO A 163 -17.04 1.14 5.68
N ASP A 164 -17.49 1.55 4.49
CA ASP A 164 -18.38 0.72 3.67
C ASP A 164 -17.64 -0.47 3.06
N ILE A 165 -16.38 -0.27 2.63
CA ILE A 165 -15.52 -1.36 2.15
C ILE A 165 -15.22 -2.35 3.29
N LEU A 166 -14.92 -1.85 4.49
CA LEU A 166 -14.65 -2.69 5.67
C LEU A 166 -15.91 -3.43 6.16
N ALA A 167 -17.09 -2.87 5.96
CA ALA A 167 -18.36 -3.56 6.24
C ALA A 167 -18.67 -4.64 5.19
N ARG A 168 -18.17 -4.48 3.96
CA ARG A 168 -18.41 -5.39 2.83
C ARG A 168 -17.44 -6.57 2.78
N PHE A 169 -16.19 -6.36 3.19
CA PHE A 169 -15.11 -7.33 3.06
C PHE A 169 -14.37 -7.52 4.37
N ASP A 170 -14.21 -8.77 4.77
CA ASP A 170 -13.28 -9.16 5.83
C ASP A 170 -11.90 -9.37 5.20
N PHE A 171 -10.97 -8.43 5.43
CA PHE A 171 -9.62 -8.52 4.87
C PHE A 171 -8.79 -9.68 5.44
N SER A 172 -9.22 -10.28 6.56
CA SER A 172 -8.58 -11.48 7.09
C SER A 172 -8.96 -12.77 6.33
N ASP A 173 -10.02 -12.74 5.52
CA ASP A 173 -10.39 -13.87 4.66
C ASP A 173 -9.41 -14.01 3.49
N VAL A 174 -8.85 -15.20 3.36
CA VAL A 174 -7.86 -15.54 2.32
C VAL A 174 -8.50 -16.07 1.03
N ARG A 175 -9.83 -15.99 0.92
CA ARG A 175 -10.61 -16.53 -0.19
C ARG A 175 -11.61 -15.52 -0.75
N LEU A 176 -11.32 -14.23 -0.61
CA LEU A 176 -12.18 -13.19 -1.16
C LEU A 176 -12.38 -13.40 -2.67
N SER A 177 -13.60 -13.17 -3.14
CA SER A 177 -13.87 -13.16 -4.59
C SER A 177 -13.22 -11.92 -5.21
N ALA A 178 -12.23 -12.12 -6.07
CA ALA A 178 -11.53 -11.01 -6.72
C ALA A 178 -12.48 -10.16 -7.59
N GLN A 179 -13.43 -10.80 -8.28
CA GLN A 179 -14.42 -10.08 -9.10
C GLN A 179 -15.33 -9.20 -8.23
N ALA A 180 -15.81 -9.73 -7.11
CA ALA A 180 -16.61 -8.94 -6.17
C ALA A 180 -15.79 -7.79 -5.58
N LEU A 181 -14.53 -8.05 -5.21
CA LEU A 181 -13.62 -7.04 -4.68
C LEU A 181 -13.41 -5.89 -5.66
N VAL A 182 -13.02 -6.17 -6.90
CA VAL A 182 -12.81 -5.15 -7.95
C VAL A 182 -14.08 -4.33 -8.18
N THR A 183 -15.23 -5.00 -8.27
CA THR A 183 -16.52 -4.35 -8.58
C THR A 183 -17.01 -3.47 -7.43
N ASP A 184 -17.09 -4.02 -6.21
CA ASP A 184 -17.66 -3.32 -5.06
C ASP A 184 -16.72 -2.25 -4.53
N VAL A 185 -15.39 -2.47 -4.50
CA VAL A 185 -14.43 -1.43 -4.07
C VAL A 185 -14.53 -0.21 -4.98
N ALA A 186 -14.58 -0.40 -6.31
CA ALA A 186 -14.75 0.69 -7.25
C ALA A 186 -16.06 1.46 -7.01
N ARG A 187 -17.18 0.75 -6.83
CA ARG A 187 -18.49 1.32 -6.53
C ARG A 187 -18.51 2.09 -5.21
N LEU A 188 -17.77 1.62 -4.21
CA LEU A 188 -17.68 2.20 -2.87
C LEU A 188 -16.60 3.30 -2.74
N GLY A 189 -16.05 3.77 -3.86
CA GLY A 189 -15.14 4.91 -3.88
C GLY A 189 -13.65 4.59 -3.76
N GLY A 190 -13.28 3.33 -3.57
CA GLY A 190 -11.88 2.87 -3.58
C GLY A 190 -11.42 2.37 -4.95
N ILE A 191 -10.24 1.77 -5.01
CA ILE A 191 -9.77 1.03 -6.20
C ILE A 191 -9.01 -0.22 -5.77
N ALA A 192 -9.29 -1.34 -6.44
CA ALA A 192 -8.64 -2.62 -6.21
C ALA A 192 -7.80 -3.00 -7.43
N LEU A 193 -6.49 -3.15 -7.24
CA LEU A 193 -5.52 -3.35 -8.30
C LEU A 193 -4.68 -4.61 -8.02
N PRO A 194 -4.62 -5.59 -8.93
CA PRO A 194 -3.76 -6.76 -8.75
C PRO A 194 -2.29 -6.38 -8.62
N CYS A 195 -1.58 -6.98 -7.66
CA CYS A 195 -0.14 -6.82 -7.44
C CYS A 195 0.63 -8.08 -7.83
N HIS A 196 1.94 -7.91 -8.07
CA HIS A 196 2.91 -8.92 -8.54
C HIS A 196 2.29 -10.02 -9.44
N PRO A 197 1.54 -9.67 -10.50
CA PRO A 197 0.71 -10.61 -11.23
C PRO A 197 1.51 -11.69 -11.97
N GLY A 198 2.80 -11.47 -12.20
CA GLY A 198 3.71 -12.44 -12.81
C GLY A 198 4.18 -13.56 -11.88
N ARG A 199 3.95 -13.44 -10.56
CA ARG A 199 4.43 -14.37 -9.54
C ARG A 199 3.79 -15.75 -9.71
N ALA A 200 4.60 -16.80 -9.61
CA ALA A 200 4.09 -18.16 -9.73
C ALA A 200 3.12 -18.50 -8.58
N THR A 201 2.10 -19.30 -8.88
CA THR A 201 1.02 -19.78 -8.00
C THR A 201 0.04 -18.71 -7.51
N VAL A 202 0.52 -17.52 -7.17
CA VAL A 202 -0.27 -16.44 -6.53
C VAL A 202 -0.49 -15.22 -7.42
N GLY A 203 0.17 -15.13 -8.57
CA GLY A 203 0.03 -14.00 -9.48
C GLY A 203 -1.14 -14.17 -10.44
N LEU A 204 -1.81 -13.05 -10.76
CA LEU A 204 -2.94 -12.98 -11.68
C LEU A 204 -2.71 -13.73 -13.01
N CYS A 205 -1.48 -13.71 -13.54
CA CYS A 205 -1.12 -14.39 -14.77
C CYS A 205 -1.35 -15.91 -14.71
N ASP A 206 -1.04 -16.58 -13.57
CA ASP A 206 -1.29 -18.01 -13.37
C ASP A 206 -2.78 -18.32 -13.23
N HIS A 207 -3.54 -17.39 -12.64
CA HIS A 207 -4.99 -17.55 -12.49
C HIS A 207 -5.71 -17.40 -13.83
N TYR A 208 -5.31 -16.45 -14.68
CA TYR A 208 -5.89 -16.24 -16.01
C TYR A 208 -5.61 -17.35 -17.01
N GLN A 209 -4.70 -18.27 -16.72
CA GLN A 209 -4.54 -19.50 -17.52
C GLN A 209 -5.67 -20.51 -17.30
N ARG A 210 -6.37 -20.43 -16.17
CA ARG A 210 -7.36 -21.44 -15.72
C ARG A 210 -8.73 -20.85 -15.43
N LYS A 211 -8.82 -19.54 -15.30
CA LYS A 211 -10.02 -18.78 -14.95
C LYS A 211 -10.22 -17.63 -15.94
N PRO A 212 -11.46 -17.16 -16.17
CA PRO A 212 -11.69 -16.02 -17.05
C PRO A 212 -11.00 -14.73 -16.53
N PRO A 213 -10.66 -13.78 -17.41
CA PRO A 213 -10.19 -12.46 -16.98
C PRO A 213 -11.21 -11.75 -16.10
N LEU A 214 -10.73 -10.94 -15.15
CA LEU A 214 -11.60 -10.13 -14.29
C LEU A 214 -12.11 -8.91 -15.06
N GLU A 215 -13.38 -8.57 -14.84
CA GLU A 215 -13.97 -7.34 -15.35
C GLU A 215 -13.64 -6.17 -14.43
N GLY A 216 -13.36 -4.99 -15.01
CA GLY A 216 -13.13 -3.75 -14.25
C GLY A 216 -11.71 -3.54 -13.74
N VAL A 217 -10.77 -4.45 -14.03
CA VAL A 217 -9.33 -4.21 -13.74
C VAL A 217 -8.81 -3.15 -14.69
N VAL A 218 -8.37 -2.01 -14.14
CA VAL A 218 -7.85 -0.88 -14.92
C VAL A 218 -6.31 -0.86 -14.98
N ALA A 219 -5.64 -1.47 -14.01
CA ALA A 219 -4.19 -1.47 -13.91
C ALA A 219 -3.65 -2.69 -13.16
N VAL A 220 -2.38 -3.02 -13.41
CA VAL A 220 -1.64 -4.07 -12.72
C VAL A 220 -0.22 -3.63 -12.35
N GLU A 221 0.37 -4.22 -11.32
CA GLU A 221 1.75 -3.93 -10.90
C GLU A 221 2.74 -4.54 -11.88
N ALA A 222 3.26 -3.74 -12.81
CA ALA A 222 4.19 -4.20 -13.84
C ALA A 222 5.64 -4.23 -13.37
N LEU A 223 5.99 -3.36 -12.41
CA LEU A 223 7.32 -3.29 -11.79
C LEU A 223 7.19 -3.53 -10.30
N ASN A 224 7.64 -4.69 -9.86
CA ASN A 224 7.65 -5.08 -8.45
C ASN A 224 9.09 -5.31 -7.99
N GLY A 225 9.48 -4.70 -6.86
CA GLY A 225 10.86 -4.77 -6.36
C GLY A 225 11.33 -6.17 -5.97
N GLY A 226 10.40 -7.07 -5.66
CA GLY A 226 10.62 -8.49 -5.34
C GLY A 226 10.52 -9.44 -6.54
N SER A 227 10.26 -8.95 -7.76
CA SER A 227 10.08 -9.81 -8.93
C SER A 227 11.32 -10.63 -9.27
N LYS A 228 11.09 -11.91 -9.58
CA LYS A 228 12.11 -12.84 -10.08
C LYS A 228 12.22 -12.77 -11.60
N LYS A 229 13.30 -13.37 -12.12
CA LYS A 229 13.55 -13.47 -13.57
C LYS A 229 12.32 -14.04 -14.29
N GLY A 230 11.82 -13.28 -15.26
CA GLY A 230 10.69 -13.67 -16.11
C GLY A 230 9.32 -13.24 -15.58
N GLU A 231 9.17 -12.88 -14.31
CA GLU A 231 7.87 -12.46 -13.77
C GLU A 231 7.39 -11.17 -14.44
N GLU A 232 8.25 -10.15 -14.54
CA GLU A 232 7.93 -8.87 -15.20
C GLU A 232 7.57 -9.04 -16.69
N ALA A 233 8.28 -9.92 -17.41
CA ALA A 233 7.99 -10.21 -18.82
C ALA A 233 6.58 -10.80 -19.00
N ARG A 234 6.13 -11.64 -18.06
CA ARG A 234 4.75 -12.16 -18.07
C ARG A 234 3.73 -11.04 -17.84
N VAL A 235 4.06 -10.04 -17.01
CA VAL A 235 3.18 -8.89 -16.78
C VAL A 235 3.13 -8.00 -18.02
N GLU A 236 4.26 -7.80 -18.70
CA GLU A 236 4.31 -7.07 -19.96
C GLU A 236 3.40 -7.70 -21.02
N GLU A 237 3.46 -9.02 -21.20
CA GLU A 237 2.56 -9.75 -22.10
C GLU A 237 1.08 -9.58 -21.70
N LEU A 238 0.78 -9.63 -20.38
CA LEU A 238 -0.56 -9.42 -19.86
C LEU A 238 -1.08 -8.00 -20.19
N VAL A 239 -0.26 -6.98 -19.94
CA VAL A 239 -0.56 -5.57 -20.21
C VAL A 239 -0.81 -5.37 -21.71
N GLN A 240 0.05 -5.90 -22.58
CA GLN A 240 -0.12 -5.81 -24.04
C GLN A 240 -1.41 -6.49 -24.51
N ARG A 241 -1.75 -7.65 -23.93
CA ARG A 241 -2.93 -8.43 -24.32
C ARG A 241 -4.25 -7.81 -23.87
N LEU A 242 -4.31 -7.25 -22.66
CA LEU A 242 -5.56 -6.78 -22.05
C LEU A 242 -5.69 -5.25 -21.97
N GLY A 243 -4.65 -4.51 -22.34
CA GLY A 243 -4.67 -3.04 -22.36
C GLY A 243 -4.66 -2.40 -20.99
N TYR A 244 -4.20 -3.11 -19.95
CA TYR A 244 -4.12 -2.58 -18.59
C TYR A 244 -3.10 -1.45 -18.48
N LYS A 245 -3.35 -0.50 -17.59
CA LYS A 245 -2.31 0.44 -17.14
C LYS A 245 -1.29 -0.28 -16.27
N ALA A 246 -0.11 0.31 -16.13
CA ALA A 246 1.00 -0.26 -15.39
C ALA A 246 1.38 0.68 -14.24
N TYR A 247 1.49 0.13 -13.03
CA TYR A 247 2.06 0.82 -11.88
C TYR A 247 3.21 -0.01 -11.28
N GLY A 248 3.91 0.54 -10.30
CA GLY A 248 4.99 -0.16 -9.62
C GLY A 248 5.11 0.18 -8.14
N GLY A 249 5.72 -0.73 -7.41
CA GLY A 249 5.98 -0.64 -5.98
C GLY A 249 7.12 -1.57 -5.58
N SER A 250 7.75 -1.30 -4.44
CA SER A 250 8.93 -2.06 -4.01
C SER A 250 8.60 -3.44 -3.47
N ASP A 251 7.37 -3.65 -3.00
CA ASP A 251 6.94 -4.84 -2.24
C ASP A 251 7.91 -5.14 -1.09
N SER A 252 8.36 -4.05 -0.45
CA SER A 252 9.44 -4.09 0.52
C SER A 252 8.95 -4.67 1.84
N HIS A 253 9.64 -5.71 2.30
CA HIS A 253 9.52 -6.28 3.65
C HIS A 253 10.76 -6.02 4.51
N LEU A 254 11.80 -5.43 3.90
CA LEU A 254 13.07 -5.10 4.53
C LEU A 254 13.46 -3.68 4.15
N VAL A 255 13.91 -2.92 5.16
CA VAL A 255 14.26 -1.49 5.07
C VAL A 255 15.16 -1.15 3.87
N SER A 256 16.07 -2.03 3.45
CA SER A 256 17.00 -1.80 2.34
C SER A 256 16.32 -1.71 0.95
N PHE A 257 15.17 -2.36 0.77
CA PHE A 257 14.48 -2.49 -0.52
C PHE A 257 13.43 -1.40 -0.78
N VAL A 258 13.14 -0.52 0.18
CA VAL A 258 12.14 0.53 -0.03
C VAL A 258 12.45 1.43 -1.22
N GLY A 259 11.43 1.73 -2.02
CA GLY A 259 11.52 2.64 -3.15
C GLY A 259 12.45 2.20 -4.27
N VAL A 260 12.77 0.91 -4.39
CA VAL A 260 13.54 0.39 -5.56
C VAL A 260 12.69 0.35 -6.83
N CYS A 261 11.38 0.21 -6.69
CA CYS A 261 10.39 0.43 -7.73
C CYS A 261 9.30 1.33 -7.16
N ALA A 262 8.70 2.17 -8.00
CA ALA A 262 7.69 3.15 -7.58
C ALA A 262 6.79 3.51 -8.78
N THR A 263 5.86 4.44 -8.55
CA THR A 263 4.97 5.00 -9.57
C THR A 263 5.13 6.51 -9.62
N GLU A 264 5.40 7.05 -10.81
CA GLU A 264 5.42 8.49 -11.09
C GLU A 264 4.06 8.93 -11.64
N PHE A 265 3.48 9.96 -11.04
CA PHE A 265 2.21 10.56 -11.42
C PHE A 265 2.43 11.92 -12.09
N ASP A 266 1.61 12.22 -13.10
CA ASP A 266 1.65 13.51 -13.82
C ASP A 266 0.84 14.61 -13.08
N ALA A 267 0.35 14.34 -11.88
CA ALA A 267 -0.47 15.24 -11.08
C ALA A 267 -0.08 15.17 -9.60
N PRO A 268 -0.33 16.25 -8.83
CA PRO A 268 -0.08 16.24 -7.40
C PRO A 268 -0.97 15.22 -6.68
N ILE A 269 -0.40 14.55 -5.68
CA ILE A 269 -1.11 13.67 -4.75
C ILE A 269 -0.86 14.21 -3.35
N ARG A 270 -1.93 14.56 -2.64
CA ARG A 270 -1.87 15.05 -1.25
C ARG A 270 -2.70 14.22 -0.30
N SER A 271 -3.47 13.28 -0.83
CA SER A 271 -4.43 12.45 -0.08
C SER A 271 -4.65 11.11 -0.76
N MET A 272 -5.29 10.18 -0.04
CA MET A 272 -5.74 8.92 -0.62
C MET A 272 -6.75 9.12 -1.76
N ASP A 273 -7.65 10.11 -1.63
CA ASP A 273 -8.65 10.40 -2.68
C ASP A 273 -7.97 10.88 -3.98
N ASP A 274 -6.93 11.71 -3.87
CA ASP A 274 -6.12 12.10 -5.03
C ASP A 274 -5.46 10.88 -5.68
N LEU A 275 -4.86 10.00 -4.88
CA LEU A 275 -4.21 8.77 -5.37
C LEU A 275 -5.22 7.88 -6.10
N VAL A 276 -6.39 7.61 -5.51
CA VAL A 276 -7.45 6.81 -6.14
C VAL A 276 -7.91 7.45 -7.44
N ALA A 277 -8.10 8.77 -7.47
CA ALA A 277 -8.48 9.49 -8.69
C ALA A 277 -7.41 9.35 -9.79
N GLN A 278 -6.13 9.52 -9.48
CA GLN A 278 -5.05 9.36 -10.47
C GLN A 278 -4.90 7.91 -10.95
N LEU A 279 -5.04 6.93 -10.05
CA LEU A 279 -5.01 5.51 -10.40
C LEU A 279 -6.16 5.13 -11.34
N ARG A 280 -7.34 5.73 -11.18
CA ARG A 280 -8.48 5.54 -12.09
C ARG A 280 -8.25 6.20 -13.46
N ASP A 281 -7.64 7.38 -13.47
CA ASP A 281 -7.44 8.18 -14.69
C ASP A 281 -6.30 7.65 -15.58
N GLY A 282 -5.38 6.86 -15.03
CA GLY A 282 -4.35 6.19 -15.82
C GLY A 282 -3.20 7.09 -16.28
N ARG A 283 -3.03 8.27 -15.65
CA ARG A 283 -1.93 9.23 -15.91
C ARG A 283 -0.78 9.05 -14.94
N TYR A 284 -0.12 7.90 -15.07
CA TYR A 284 1.05 7.52 -14.30
C TYR A 284 1.88 6.49 -15.07
N ARG A 285 3.11 6.28 -14.60
CA ARG A 285 3.99 5.24 -15.13
C ARG A 285 4.82 4.61 -14.02
N PRO A 286 5.15 3.32 -14.11
CA PRO A 286 6.07 2.72 -13.17
C PRO A 286 7.49 3.24 -13.43
N VAL A 287 8.29 3.35 -12.37
CA VAL A 287 9.70 3.76 -12.42
C VAL A 287 10.56 2.76 -11.66
N ASP A 288 11.75 2.48 -12.20
CA ASP A 288 12.69 1.49 -11.68
C ASP A 288 14.00 2.18 -11.25
N PHE A 289 14.31 2.04 -9.97
CA PHE A 289 15.53 2.56 -9.32
C PHE A 289 16.46 1.44 -8.85
N ARG A 290 16.25 0.20 -9.28
CA ARG A 290 17.19 -0.90 -9.06
C ARG A 290 18.49 -0.61 -9.82
N ALA A 291 19.62 -0.99 -9.23
CA ALA A 291 20.89 -0.90 -9.93
C ALA A 291 20.87 -1.83 -11.15
N ARG A 292 21.27 -1.29 -12.31
CA ARG A 292 21.44 -2.06 -13.54
C ARG A 292 22.78 -2.80 -13.56
#